data_AF-A0A4U5U157-F1
#
_entry.id   AF-A0A4U5U157-F1
#
_cell.length_a   1.000
_cell.length_b   1.000
_cell.length_c   1.000
_cell.angle_alpha   90.00
_cell.angle_beta   90.00
_cell.angle_gamma   90.00
#
_symmetry.space_group_name_H-M   'P 1'
#
loop_
_entity.id
_entity.type
_entity.pdbx_description
1 polymer ?
#
loop_
_entity_poly.entity_id
_entity_poly.type
_entity_poly.pdbx_seq_one_letter_code
_entity_poly.pdbx_strand_id
1 'polypeptide(L)'
;MGHSTAEDLLENFKECTKDLNLRNMLSLSMDGPSVNWKWLENLPAVERALEVWPSIVKYVDLVRTKKVKNPGTSSFDSVCEAQMDSLLLAKFHFFMAISRVFQPFLTKYQTDVPMMPFLWEDLETLMRNLFKRFIKREALPQTPYKLVRLDVVDHAMWLSPKEVDIGLGATAVIKRMHLNPDDCLKKMKALVQKFLQDKQLAGGISTGDVISQQFENVLHSEAKELEFLSFSPSEGCRVDVFLHQKLSQSYPDLWAFCKKLLLLSHGQAEVERGFSTNKEVEICNLSEEGMTAHRLICDHVRVYGGDVTRVPLTKEMITYCATARTRYRTYLEEERNKKGEDDQRKKRKMMVDELEELKRKRVALEGVCEGLQNEADQMADKAENSGGTKMATLITKSNTLRRRAKEKREELVGLKADIEEKSDALRQLDQ
;
A
#
# COMPACT_ATOMS: atom_id res chain seq x y z
N MET A 1 -52.55 -51.71 -26.18
CA MET A 1 -51.38 -51.47 -25.31
C MET A 1 -51.77 -50.44 -24.26
N GLY A 2 -52.45 -50.84 -23.17
CA GLY A 2 -53.06 -49.84 -22.28
C GLY A 2 -53.35 -50.27 -20.85
N HIS A 3 -52.92 -51.45 -20.41
CA HIS A 3 -53.10 -51.91 -19.03
C HIS A 3 -51.90 -52.74 -18.58
N SER A 4 -50.68 -52.19 -18.74
CA SER A 4 -49.49 -52.79 -18.13
C SER A 4 -49.43 -52.35 -16.67
N THR A 5 -49.45 -53.31 -15.74
CA THR A 5 -49.29 -53.04 -14.31
C THR A 5 -47.80 -52.93 -13.95
N ALA A 6 -47.50 -52.40 -12.76
CA ALA A 6 -46.12 -52.32 -12.26
C ALA A 6 -45.47 -53.71 -12.12
N GLU A 7 -46.29 -54.74 -11.85
CA GLU A 7 -45.86 -56.13 -11.76
C GLU A 7 -45.48 -56.68 -13.14
N ASP A 8 -46.29 -56.41 -14.17
CA ASP A 8 -45.99 -56.80 -15.56
C ASP A 8 -44.68 -56.15 -16.06
N LEU A 9 -44.44 -54.88 -15.70
CA LEU A 9 -43.21 -54.16 -16.04
C LEU A 9 -41.99 -54.77 -15.33
N LEU A 10 -42.12 -55.13 -14.06
CA LEU A 10 -41.04 -55.74 -13.28
C LEU A 10 -40.70 -57.15 -13.76
N GLU A 11 -41.71 -57.93 -14.14
CA GLU A 11 -41.52 -59.28 -14.68
C GLU A 11 -40.79 -59.25 -16.02
N ASN A 12 -41.25 -58.43 -16.96
CA ASN A 12 -40.58 -58.23 -18.24
C ASN A 12 -39.16 -57.64 -18.09
N PHE A 13 -38.95 -56.72 -17.14
CA PHE A 13 -37.63 -56.18 -16.84
C PHE A 13 -36.67 -57.26 -16.32
N LYS A 14 -37.13 -58.12 -15.39
CA LYS A 14 -36.35 -59.25 -14.88
C LYS A 14 -36.05 -60.28 -15.95
N GLU A 15 -36.99 -60.53 -16.86
CA GLU A 15 -36.81 -61.45 -17.97
C GLU A 15 -35.76 -60.93 -18.97
N CYS A 16 -35.85 -59.65 -19.37
CA CYS A 16 -34.90 -59.02 -20.29
C CYS A 16 -33.49 -58.81 -19.70
N THR A 17 -33.35 -58.74 -18.36
CA THR A 17 -32.07 -58.51 -17.68
C THR A 17 -31.37 -59.79 -17.22
N LYS A 18 -32.01 -60.96 -17.32
CA LYS A 18 -31.45 -62.26 -16.90
C LYS A 18 -30.12 -62.60 -17.57
N ASP A 19 -29.95 -62.23 -18.84
CA ASP A 19 -28.75 -62.55 -19.62
C ASP A 19 -27.69 -61.43 -19.59
N LEU A 20 -27.98 -60.32 -18.91
CA LEU A 20 -27.07 -59.18 -18.83
C LEU A 20 -26.10 -59.34 -17.65
N ASN A 21 -24.80 -59.25 -17.91
CA ASN A 21 -23.80 -59.15 -16.86
C ASN A 21 -23.82 -57.73 -16.25
N LEU A 22 -24.65 -57.55 -15.21
CA LEU A 22 -24.90 -56.28 -14.55
C LEU A 22 -23.64 -55.59 -13.98
N ARG A 23 -22.54 -56.34 -13.76
CA ARG A 23 -21.25 -55.76 -13.34
C ARG A 23 -20.52 -54.98 -14.45
N ASN A 24 -20.83 -55.27 -15.71
CA ASN A 24 -20.19 -54.65 -16.88
C ASN A 24 -21.13 -53.68 -17.61
N MET A 25 -22.35 -53.46 -17.11
CA MET A 25 -23.24 -52.44 -17.66
C MET A 25 -22.74 -51.06 -17.23
N LEU A 26 -22.46 -50.21 -18.22
CA LEU A 26 -22.32 -48.78 -17.99
C LEU A 26 -23.70 -48.26 -17.61
N SER A 27 -23.90 -48.04 -16.31
CA SER A 27 -25.07 -47.35 -15.80
C SER A 27 -24.97 -45.88 -16.23
N LEU A 28 -25.46 -45.57 -17.42
CA LEU A 28 -26.05 -44.25 -17.66
C LEU A 28 -27.34 -44.22 -16.87
N SER A 29 -27.19 -44.04 -15.56
CA SER A 29 -28.33 -43.87 -14.68
C SER A 29 -29.07 -42.63 -15.17
N MET A 30 -30.22 -42.83 -15.80
CA MET A 30 -31.26 -41.81 -15.82
C MET A 30 -31.90 -41.81 -14.43
N ASP A 31 -31.08 -41.62 -13.37
CA ASP A 31 -31.50 -41.68 -11.96
C ASP A 31 -32.44 -40.53 -11.68
N GLY A 32 -33.70 -40.80 -11.98
CA GLY A 32 -34.78 -39.88 -11.83
C GLY A 32 -34.51 -38.49 -12.41
N PRO A 33 -35.42 -37.57 -12.15
CA PRO A 33 -35.24 -36.19 -12.54
C PRO A 33 -33.97 -35.53 -11.97
N SER A 34 -33.47 -35.97 -10.81
CA SER A 34 -32.56 -35.18 -9.97
C SER A 34 -31.12 -35.02 -10.48
N VAL A 35 -30.55 -35.97 -11.24
CA VAL A 35 -29.15 -35.88 -11.72
C VAL A 35 -29.06 -35.17 -13.07
N ASN A 36 -30.02 -35.41 -13.97
CA ASN A 36 -30.14 -34.70 -15.25
C ASN A 36 -30.54 -33.22 -15.04
N TRP A 37 -31.29 -32.91 -13.98
CA TRP A 37 -31.65 -31.53 -13.64
C TRP A 37 -30.47 -30.71 -13.17
N LYS A 38 -29.46 -31.27 -12.48
CA LYS A 38 -28.36 -30.46 -11.94
C LYS A 38 -27.56 -29.71 -13.01
N TRP A 39 -27.31 -30.31 -14.18
CA TRP A 39 -26.61 -29.60 -15.26
C TRP A 39 -27.48 -28.50 -15.88
N LEU A 40 -28.80 -28.72 -16.00
CA LEU A 40 -29.76 -27.77 -16.53
C LEU A 40 -30.11 -26.64 -15.54
N GLU A 41 -30.16 -26.96 -14.25
CA GLU A 41 -30.50 -26.07 -13.14
C GLU A 41 -29.30 -25.21 -12.72
N ASN A 42 -28.11 -25.80 -12.66
CA ASN A 42 -26.90 -25.08 -12.23
C ASN A 42 -26.34 -24.17 -13.33
N LEU A 43 -26.68 -24.38 -14.61
CA LEU A 43 -26.21 -23.51 -15.68
C LEU A 43 -26.72 -22.06 -15.50
N PRO A 44 -28.03 -21.80 -15.34
CA PRO A 44 -28.54 -20.48 -14.96
C PRO A 44 -27.96 -19.96 -13.63
N ALA A 45 -27.76 -20.84 -12.65
CA ALA A 45 -27.19 -20.44 -11.35
C ALA A 45 -25.75 -19.93 -11.48
N VAL A 46 -24.93 -20.57 -12.31
CA VAL A 46 -23.55 -20.14 -12.59
C VAL A 46 -23.52 -18.88 -13.45
N GLU A 47 -24.41 -18.75 -14.43
CA GLU A 47 -24.55 -17.50 -15.21
C GLU A 47 -24.89 -16.32 -14.30
N ARG A 48 -25.86 -16.50 -13.39
CA ARG A 48 -26.19 -15.49 -12.40
C ARG A 48 -25.03 -15.22 -11.45
N ALA A 49 -24.36 -16.26 -10.96
CA ALA A 49 -23.21 -16.12 -10.08
C ALA A 49 -22.10 -15.28 -10.72
N LEU A 50 -21.80 -15.49 -12.00
CA LEU A 50 -20.83 -14.67 -12.76
C LEU A 50 -21.26 -13.20 -12.87
N GLU A 51 -22.55 -12.94 -13.09
CA GLU A 51 -23.11 -11.59 -13.19
C GLU A 51 -23.01 -10.84 -11.86
N VAL A 52 -23.35 -11.49 -10.75
CA VAL A 52 -23.37 -10.84 -9.42
C VAL A 52 -22.02 -10.88 -8.70
N TRP A 53 -21.04 -11.65 -9.20
CA TRP A 53 -19.74 -11.85 -8.55
C TRP A 53 -19.04 -10.54 -8.13
N PRO A 54 -18.98 -9.48 -8.97
CA PRO A 54 -18.35 -8.22 -8.58
C PRO A 54 -19.03 -7.56 -7.36
N SER A 55 -20.35 -7.67 -7.26
CA SER A 55 -21.13 -7.16 -6.14
C SER A 55 -20.91 -7.99 -4.88
N ILE A 56 -20.76 -9.31 -5.01
CA ILE A 56 -20.42 -10.22 -3.91
C ILE A 56 -19.03 -9.88 -3.34
N VAL A 57 -18.02 -9.73 -4.20
CA VAL A 57 -16.66 -9.31 -3.80
C VAL A 57 -16.72 -8.01 -3.01
N LYS A 58 -17.42 -6.99 -3.54
CA LYS A 58 -17.60 -5.71 -2.86
C LYS A 58 -18.28 -5.86 -1.49
N TYR A 59 -19.29 -6.72 -1.38
CA TYR A 59 -19.97 -6.97 -0.10
C TYR A 59 -19.04 -7.64 0.91
N VAL A 60 -18.29 -8.66 0.51
CA VAL A 60 -17.33 -9.34 1.40
C VAL A 60 -16.25 -8.35 1.87
N ASP A 61 -15.75 -7.48 0.99
CA ASP A 61 -14.76 -6.46 1.35
C ASP A 61 -15.33 -5.44 2.36
N LEU A 62 -16.60 -5.04 2.22
CA LEU A 62 -17.29 -4.17 3.17
C LEU A 62 -17.47 -4.82 4.54
N VAL A 63 -17.73 -6.13 4.59
CA VAL A 63 -17.81 -6.89 5.84
C VAL A 63 -16.42 -7.01 6.48
N ARG A 64 -15.37 -7.33 5.70
CA ARG A 64 -13.98 -7.40 6.19
C ARG A 64 -13.48 -6.06 6.74
N THR A 65 -13.83 -4.96 6.08
CA THR A 65 -13.49 -3.60 6.52
C THR A 65 -14.39 -3.06 7.64
N LYS A 66 -15.25 -3.91 8.22
CA LYS A 66 -16.18 -3.58 9.32
C LYS A 66 -17.15 -2.43 9.01
N LYS A 67 -17.36 -2.12 7.73
CA LYS A 67 -18.35 -1.12 7.27
C LYS A 67 -19.77 -1.68 7.30
N VAL A 68 -19.91 -3.00 7.18
CA VAL A 68 -21.19 -3.73 7.28
C VAL A 68 -21.02 -4.87 8.28
N LYS A 69 -22.10 -5.22 8.98
CA LYS A 69 -22.10 -6.34 9.94
C LYS A 69 -21.86 -7.67 9.22
N ASN A 70 -21.05 -8.54 9.83
CA ASN A 70 -20.88 -9.91 9.37
C ASN A 70 -22.18 -10.71 9.62
N PRO A 71 -22.75 -11.37 8.60
CA PRO A 71 -23.95 -12.19 8.76
C PRO A 71 -23.73 -13.46 9.61
N GLY A 72 -22.49 -13.94 9.78
CA GLY A 72 -22.17 -15.07 10.66
C GLY A 72 -22.77 -16.41 10.20
N THR A 73 -22.98 -16.59 8.90
CA THR A 73 -23.59 -17.80 8.32
C THR A 73 -22.55 -18.64 7.58
N SER A 74 -22.71 -19.97 7.61
CA SER A 74 -21.85 -20.90 6.86
C SER A 74 -21.82 -20.58 5.36
N SER A 75 -22.92 -20.11 4.78
CA SER A 75 -22.96 -19.68 3.38
C SER A 75 -22.06 -18.47 3.11
N PHE A 76 -21.96 -17.53 4.05
CA PHE A 76 -21.04 -16.40 3.93
C PHE A 76 -19.59 -16.86 4.05
N ASP A 77 -19.30 -17.81 4.93
CA ASP A 77 -17.97 -18.40 5.07
C ASP A 77 -17.53 -19.09 3.76
N SER A 78 -18.42 -19.88 3.13
CA SER A 78 -18.14 -20.50 1.82
C SER A 78 -17.89 -19.47 0.72
N VAL A 79 -18.59 -18.33 0.73
CA VAL A 79 -18.34 -17.23 -0.22
C VAL A 79 -17.00 -16.55 0.05
N CYS A 80 -16.62 -16.39 1.32
CA CYS A 80 -15.31 -15.86 1.70
C CYS A 80 -14.17 -16.78 1.25
N GLU A 81 -14.32 -18.10 1.41
CA GLU A 81 -13.38 -19.10 0.92
C GLU A 81 -13.30 -19.08 -0.61
N ALA A 82 -14.45 -19.04 -1.29
CA ALA A 82 -14.52 -18.96 -2.75
C ALA A 82 -13.85 -17.69 -3.30
N GLN A 83 -13.94 -16.56 -2.59
CA GLN A 83 -13.23 -15.33 -2.95
C GLN A 83 -11.70 -15.50 -2.93
N MET A 84 -11.16 -16.40 -2.10
CA MET A 84 -9.71 -16.67 -2.05
C MET A 84 -9.23 -17.55 -3.21
N ASP A 85 -10.14 -18.27 -3.89
CA ASP A 85 -9.80 -19.11 -5.04
C ASP A 85 -9.61 -18.26 -6.29
N SER A 86 -8.35 -18.00 -6.64
CA SER A 86 -7.96 -17.23 -7.82
C SER A 86 -8.45 -17.84 -9.12
N LEU A 87 -8.79 -19.13 -9.18
CA LEU A 87 -9.28 -19.80 -10.39
C LEU A 87 -10.81 -19.96 -10.43
N LEU A 88 -11.55 -19.48 -9.42
CA LEU A 88 -12.99 -19.73 -9.32
C LEU A 88 -13.76 -19.30 -10.57
N LEU A 89 -13.51 -18.08 -11.07
CA LEU A 89 -14.17 -17.58 -12.27
C LEU A 89 -13.84 -18.43 -13.51
N ALA A 90 -12.60 -18.91 -13.61
CA ALA A 90 -12.22 -19.83 -14.68
C ALA A 90 -12.95 -21.18 -14.55
N LYS A 91 -13.09 -21.71 -13.34
CA LYS A 91 -13.86 -22.93 -13.04
C LYS A 91 -15.33 -22.77 -13.41
N PHE A 92 -15.95 -21.63 -13.11
CA PHE A 92 -17.34 -21.32 -13.51
C PHE A 92 -17.51 -21.27 -15.02
N HIS A 93 -16.61 -20.58 -15.73
CA HIS A 93 -16.68 -20.55 -17.19
C HIS A 93 -16.41 -21.92 -17.84
N PHE A 94 -15.53 -22.74 -17.26
CA PHE A 94 -15.29 -24.11 -17.71
C PHE A 94 -16.52 -24.98 -17.49
N PHE A 95 -17.11 -24.94 -16.29
CA PHE A 95 -18.37 -25.63 -15.98
C PHE A 95 -19.47 -25.24 -16.96
N MET A 96 -19.63 -23.94 -17.24
CA MET A 96 -20.59 -23.43 -18.20
C MET A 96 -20.33 -23.94 -19.63
N ALA A 97 -19.06 -24.04 -20.04
CA ALA A 97 -18.69 -24.59 -21.34
C ALA A 97 -19.08 -26.06 -21.46
N ILE A 98 -18.82 -26.88 -20.43
CA ILE A 98 -19.21 -28.29 -20.39
C ILE A 98 -20.73 -28.45 -20.34
N SER A 99 -21.41 -27.70 -19.48
CA SER A 99 -22.87 -27.73 -19.31
C SER A 99 -23.60 -27.48 -20.63
N ARG A 100 -23.12 -26.53 -21.44
CA ARG A 100 -23.68 -26.21 -22.75
C ARG A 100 -23.49 -27.33 -23.79
N VAL A 101 -22.52 -28.23 -23.60
CA VAL A 101 -22.39 -29.43 -24.45
C VAL A 101 -23.46 -30.46 -24.09
N PHE A 102 -23.76 -30.62 -22.79
CA PHE A 102 -24.78 -31.55 -22.32
C PHE A 102 -26.21 -31.05 -22.54
N GLN A 103 -26.44 -29.73 -22.48
CA GLN A 103 -27.77 -29.14 -22.50
C GLN A 103 -28.66 -29.60 -23.68
N PRO A 104 -28.21 -29.57 -24.96
CA PRO A 104 -29.05 -29.99 -26.08
C PRO A 104 -29.43 -31.47 -26.03
N PHE A 105 -28.52 -32.31 -25.54
CA PHE A 105 -28.80 -33.73 -25.33
C PHE A 105 -29.83 -33.90 -24.22
N LEU A 106 -29.61 -33.30 -23.05
CA LEU A 106 -30.49 -33.43 -21.91
C LEU A 106 -31.90 -32.90 -22.19
N THR A 107 -32.06 -31.79 -22.92
CA THR A 107 -33.40 -31.27 -23.28
C THR A 107 -34.08 -32.09 -24.36
N LYS A 108 -33.35 -32.60 -25.36
CA LYS A 108 -33.91 -33.42 -26.45
C LYS A 108 -34.56 -34.70 -25.94
N TYR A 109 -34.00 -35.31 -24.90
CA TYR A 109 -34.49 -36.56 -24.32
C TYR A 109 -35.49 -36.36 -23.16
N GLN A 110 -35.86 -35.11 -22.85
CA GLN A 110 -36.93 -34.77 -21.90
C GLN A 110 -38.28 -34.65 -22.62
N THR A 111 -38.73 -35.76 -23.20
CA THR A 111 -40.00 -35.82 -23.95
C THR A 111 -40.64 -37.20 -23.83
N ASP A 112 -41.97 -37.26 -23.95
CA ASP A 112 -42.74 -38.50 -23.94
C ASP A 112 -42.73 -39.22 -25.32
N VAL A 113 -42.03 -38.66 -26.30
CA VAL A 113 -41.83 -39.24 -27.63
C VAL A 113 -40.83 -40.41 -27.55
N PRO A 114 -41.00 -41.51 -28.31
CA PRO A 114 -40.07 -42.64 -28.31
C PRO A 114 -38.72 -42.29 -28.97
N MET A 115 -37.84 -41.62 -28.21
CA MET A 115 -36.54 -41.13 -28.68
C MET A 115 -35.42 -42.19 -28.69
N MET A 116 -35.67 -43.39 -28.15
CA MET A 116 -34.67 -44.48 -28.05
C MET A 116 -33.89 -44.73 -29.35
N PRO A 117 -34.51 -44.79 -30.54
CA PRO A 117 -33.78 -45.07 -31.79
C PRO A 117 -32.65 -44.08 -32.10
N PHE A 118 -32.72 -42.85 -31.60
CA PHE A 118 -31.73 -41.79 -31.81
C PHE A 118 -30.66 -41.74 -30.69
N LEU A 119 -30.89 -42.44 -29.57
CA LEU A 119 -30.09 -42.32 -28.35
C LEU A 119 -28.63 -42.63 -28.56
N TRP A 120 -28.35 -43.71 -29.30
CA TRP A 120 -26.98 -44.18 -29.49
C TRP A 120 -26.13 -43.19 -30.30
N GLU A 121 -26.71 -42.60 -31.36
CA GLU A 121 -26.02 -41.66 -32.25
C GLU A 121 -25.76 -40.31 -31.55
N ASP A 122 -26.76 -39.82 -30.82
CA ASP A 122 -26.65 -38.59 -30.05
C ASP A 122 -25.65 -38.73 -28.88
N LEU A 123 -25.68 -39.88 -28.18
CA LEU A 123 -24.75 -40.18 -27.09
C LEU A 123 -23.31 -40.33 -27.60
N GLU A 124 -23.11 -41.00 -28.73
CA GLU A 124 -21.80 -41.09 -29.37
C GLU A 124 -21.26 -39.68 -29.70
N THR A 125 -22.10 -38.84 -30.29
CA THR A 125 -21.74 -37.46 -30.65
C THR A 125 -21.37 -36.65 -29.41
N LEU A 126 -22.16 -36.73 -28.35
CA LEU A 126 -21.90 -36.09 -27.06
C LEU A 126 -20.53 -36.53 -26.49
N MET A 127 -20.29 -37.83 -26.40
CA MET A 127 -19.05 -38.39 -25.86
C MET A 127 -17.82 -37.98 -26.68
N ARG A 128 -17.92 -38.02 -28.01
CA ARG A 128 -16.84 -37.56 -28.90
C ARG A 128 -16.54 -36.08 -28.71
N ASN A 129 -17.56 -35.24 -28.57
CA ASN A 129 -17.39 -33.80 -28.37
C ASN A 129 -16.73 -33.48 -27.01
N LEU A 130 -17.03 -34.25 -25.97
CA LEU A 130 -16.38 -34.12 -24.67
C LEU A 130 -14.93 -34.59 -24.72
N PHE A 131 -14.66 -35.79 -25.26
CA PHE A 131 -13.30 -36.32 -25.29
C PHE A 131 -12.34 -35.50 -26.15
N LYS A 132 -12.80 -34.92 -27.26
CA LYS A 132 -11.97 -34.02 -28.10
C LYS A 132 -11.39 -32.82 -27.35
N ARG A 133 -11.94 -32.46 -26.18
CA ARG A 133 -11.43 -31.37 -25.34
C ARG A 133 -10.17 -31.74 -24.56
N PHE A 134 -9.97 -33.03 -24.28
CA PHE A 134 -8.92 -33.53 -23.36
C PHE A 134 -8.00 -34.58 -23.99
N ILE A 135 -8.47 -35.29 -25.03
CA ILE A 135 -7.78 -36.42 -25.65
C ILE A 135 -7.31 -36.03 -27.06
N LYS A 136 -6.08 -36.42 -27.40
CA LYS A 136 -5.48 -36.24 -28.73
C LYS A 136 -6.38 -36.85 -29.81
N ARG A 137 -6.45 -36.20 -30.98
CA ARG A 137 -7.35 -36.63 -32.07
C ARG A 137 -6.98 -38.01 -32.61
N GLU A 138 -5.70 -38.29 -32.69
CA GLU A 138 -5.12 -39.57 -33.13
C GLU A 138 -5.36 -40.72 -32.14
N ALA A 139 -5.55 -40.41 -30.86
CA ALA A 139 -5.86 -41.41 -29.83
C ALA A 139 -7.35 -41.74 -29.76
N LEU A 140 -8.22 -40.94 -30.39
CA LEU A 140 -9.66 -41.17 -30.37
C LEU A 140 -10.07 -42.30 -31.35
N PRO A 141 -10.72 -43.37 -30.86
CA PRO A 141 -11.14 -44.47 -31.72
C PRO A 141 -12.21 -44.04 -32.72
N GLN A 142 -12.11 -44.54 -33.96
CA GLN A 142 -13.13 -44.28 -34.99
C GLN A 142 -14.42 -45.07 -34.73
N THR A 143 -14.35 -46.24 -34.11
CA THR A 143 -15.54 -47.08 -33.88
C THR A 143 -16.18 -46.83 -32.51
N PRO A 144 -17.53 -46.82 -32.42
CA PRO A 144 -18.25 -46.54 -31.17
C PRO A 144 -17.92 -47.56 -30.05
N TYR A 145 -17.78 -48.83 -30.42
CA TYR A 145 -17.42 -49.90 -29.48
C TYR A 145 -16.07 -49.68 -28.79
N LYS A 146 -15.07 -49.18 -29.55
CA LYS A 146 -13.75 -48.86 -28.99
C LYS A 146 -13.79 -47.58 -28.17
N LEU A 147 -14.68 -46.64 -28.50
CA LEU A 147 -14.87 -45.40 -27.74
C LEU A 147 -15.32 -45.66 -26.29
N VAL A 148 -16.22 -46.62 -26.08
CA VAL A 148 -16.70 -47.00 -24.74
C VAL A 148 -15.61 -47.67 -23.89
N ARG A 149 -14.65 -48.32 -24.55
CA ARG A 149 -13.52 -49.02 -23.91
C ARG A 149 -12.24 -48.17 -23.85
N LEU A 150 -12.33 -46.90 -24.20
CA LEU A 150 -11.20 -46.00 -24.16
C LEU A 150 -10.76 -45.79 -22.70
N ASP A 151 -9.50 -46.10 -22.40
CA ASP A 151 -8.93 -45.79 -21.10
C ASP A 151 -8.61 -44.30 -21.02
N VAL A 152 -9.50 -43.55 -20.40
CA VAL A 152 -9.37 -42.10 -20.22
C VAL A 152 -8.31 -41.73 -19.18
N VAL A 153 -7.75 -42.69 -18.45
CA VAL A 153 -6.72 -42.46 -17.42
C VAL A 153 -5.31 -42.47 -18.02
N ASP A 154 -5.12 -43.01 -19.23
CA ASP A 154 -3.81 -43.01 -19.89
C ASP A 154 -3.37 -41.59 -20.29
N HIS A 155 -2.43 -41.04 -19.52
CA HIS A 155 -1.89 -39.70 -19.70
C HIS A 155 -1.14 -39.54 -21.03
N ALA A 156 -0.69 -40.62 -21.67
CA ALA A 156 -0.06 -40.54 -23.00
C ALA A 156 -1.05 -40.07 -24.08
N MET A 157 -2.35 -40.32 -23.87
CA MET A 157 -3.43 -39.94 -24.78
C MET A 157 -3.92 -38.51 -24.58
N TRP A 158 -3.56 -37.86 -23.47
CA TRP A 158 -4.06 -36.54 -23.11
C TRP A 158 -3.39 -35.44 -23.94
N LEU A 159 -4.16 -34.40 -24.23
CA LEU A 159 -3.64 -33.14 -24.77
C LEU A 159 -2.71 -32.49 -23.75
N SER A 160 -1.72 -31.73 -24.22
CA SER A 160 -0.91 -30.92 -23.31
C SER A 160 -1.78 -29.85 -22.65
N PRO A 161 -1.45 -29.37 -21.43
CA PRO A 161 -2.26 -28.36 -20.74
C PRO A 161 -2.56 -27.08 -21.54
N LYS A 162 -1.73 -26.75 -22.54
CA LYS A 162 -1.93 -25.60 -23.44
C LYS A 162 -2.92 -25.86 -24.57
N GLU A 163 -3.13 -27.12 -24.92
CA GLU A 163 -3.98 -27.56 -26.03
C GLU A 163 -5.38 -28.02 -25.57
N VAL A 164 -5.58 -28.20 -24.26
CA VAL A 164 -6.88 -28.55 -23.68
C VAL A 164 -7.91 -27.46 -23.96
N ASP A 165 -9.06 -27.85 -24.52
CA ASP A 165 -10.17 -26.92 -24.75
C ASP A 165 -11.04 -26.76 -23.50
N ILE A 166 -10.68 -25.78 -22.68
CA ILE A 166 -11.44 -25.33 -21.51
C ILE A 166 -12.59 -24.35 -21.84
N GLY A 167 -12.79 -24.03 -23.12
CA GLY A 167 -13.75 -23.04 -23.58
C GLY A 167 -13.23 -21.60 -23.57
N LEU A 168 -13.87 -20.75 -24.41
CA LEU A 168 -13.47 -19.36 -24.62
C LEU A 168 -13.54 -18.51 -23.35
N GLY A 169 -14.58 -18.70 -22.53
CA GLY A 169 -14.77 -17.94 -21.29
C GLY A 169 -13.66 -18.21 -20.26
N ALA A 170 -13.32 -19.48 -20.03
CA ALA A 170 -12.27 -19.85 -19.07
C ALA A 170 -10.90 -19.41 -19.59
N THR A 171 -10.65 -19.59 -20.89
CA THR A 171 -9.43 -19.09 -21.55
C THR A 171 -9.28 -17.58 -21.39
N ALA A 172 -10.35 -16.81 -21.60
CA ALA A 172 -10.31 -15.35 -21.46
C ALA A 172 -10.03 -14.91 -20.03
N VAL A 173 -10.62 -15.58 -19.03
CA VAL A 173 -10.40 -15.29 -17.61
C VAL A 173 -8.97 -15.65 -17.19
N ILE A 174 -8.47 -16.82 -17.56
CA ILE A 174 -7.08 -17.23 -17.27
C ILE A 174 -6.09 -16.30 -17.97
N LYS A 175 -6.37 -15.88 -19.21
CA LYS A 175 -5.56 -14.87 -19.91
C LYS A 175 -5.62 -13.49 -19.29
N ARG A 176 -6.69 -13.13 -18.59
CA ARG A 176 -6.77 -11.87 -17.81
C ARG A 176 -6.06 -11.99 -16.46
N MET A 177 -6.05 -13.19 -15.86
CA MET A 177 -5.29 -13.51 -14.64
C MET A 177 -3.79 -13.48 -14.89
N HIS A 178 -3.35 -13.89 -16.08
CA HIS A 178 -2.07 -13.48 -16.64
C HIS A 178 -2.20 -11.99 -17.01
N LEU A 179 -1.98 -11.08 -16.06
CA LEU A 179 -1.77 -9.65 -16.34
C LEU A 179 -0.99 -9.53 -17.64
N ASN A 180 -1.61 -9.03 -18.72
CA ASN A 180 -1.03 -8.97 -20.06
C ASN A 180 0.40 -8.42 -19.92
N PRO A 181 1.46 -9.25 -20.03
CA PRO A 181 2.82 -8.78 -19.82
C PRO A 181 3.12 -7.62 -20.75
N ASP A 182 2.57 -7.69 -21.97
CA ASP A 182 2.67 -6.66 -22.99
C ASP A 182 2.01 -5.34 -22.59
N ASP A 183 0.83 -5.37 -21.95
CA ASP A 183 0.15 -4.15 -21.49
C ASP A 183 0.85 -3.53 -20.27
N CYS A 184 1.32 -4.36 -19.35
CA CYS A 184 2.13 -3.93 -18.21
C CYS A 184 3.44 -3.32 -18.68
N LEU A 185 4.13 -3.98 -19.61
CA LEU A 185 5.36 -3.50 -20.21
C LEU A 185 5.12 -2.20 -20.99
N LYS A 186 4.03 -2.09 -21.74
CA LYS A 186 3.64 -0.86 -22.44
C LYS A 186 3.44 0.32 -21.48
N LYS A 187 2.75 0.09 -20.35
CA LYS A 187 2.55 1.11 -19.31
C LYS A 187 3.87 1.49 -18.63
N MET A 188 4.73 0.52 -18.34
CA MET A 188 6.05 0.77 -17.76
C MET A 188 6.93 1.57 -18.73
N LYS A 189 6.98 1.19 -20.01
CA LYS A 189 7.71 1.92 -21.06
C LYS A 189 7.23 3.36 -21.18
N ALA A 190 5.91 3.60 -21.13
CA ALA A 190 5.36 4.96 -21.12
C ALA A 190 5.78 5.78 -19.89
N LEU A 191 5.84 5.17 -18.70
CA LEU A 191 6.32 5.81 -17.47
C LEU A 191 7.81 6.15 -17.57
N VAL A 192 8.64 5.21 -18.01
CA VAL A 192 10.07 5.43 -18.24
C VAL A 192 10.28 6.56 -19.25
N GLN A 193 9.52 6.57 -20.36
CA GLN A 193 9.59 7.62 -21.36
C GLN A 193 9.26 9.01 -20.78
N LYS A 194 8.28 9.10 -19.88
CA LYS A 194 7.95 10.36 -19.21
C LYS A 194 9.10 10.85 -18.31
N PHE A 195 9.71 9.95 -17.55
CA PHE A 195 10.88 10.28 -16.72
C PHE A 195 12.12 10.68 -17.54
N LEU A 196 12.26 10.13 -18.75
CA LEU A 196 13.29 10.56 -19.70
C LEU A 196 13.05 11.98 -20.22
N GLN A 197 11.80 12.31 -20.58
CA GLN A 197 11.41 13.66 -21.01
C GLN A 197 11.67 14.71 -19.92
N ASP A 198 11.36 14.36 -18.67
CA ASP A 198 11.52 15.23 -17.50
C ASP A 198 12.96 15.27 -16.95
N LYS A 199 13.92 14.61 -17.63
CA LYS A 199 15.34 14.51 -17.25
C LYS A 199 15.57 13.96 -15.83
N GLN A 200 14.69 13.07 -15.36
CA GLN A 200 14.71 12.48 -14.01
C GLN A 200 15.57 11.20 -13.91
N LEU A 201 16.19 10.78 -15.03
CA LEU A 201 17.04 9.60 -15.15
C LEU A 201 18.46 10.02 -15.56
N ALA A 202 19.42 9.85 -14.65
CA ALA A 202 20.79 10.36 -14.78
C ALA A 202 21.56 9.77 -15.99
N GLY A 203 21.28 8.53 -16.39
CA GLY A 203 21.91 7.91 -17.56
C GLY A 203 21.08 8.00 -18.86
N GLY A 204 20.00 8.78 -18.88
CA GLY A 204 19.21 9.02 -20.09
C GLY A 204 18.65 7.74 -20.71
N ILE A 205 18.63 7.69 -22.04
CA ILE A 205 17.94 6.65 -22.84
C ILE A 205 18.45 5.25 -22.49
N SER A 206 19.77 5.06 -22.33
CA SER A 206 20.35 3.74 -22.04
C SER A 206 19.86 3.17 -20.70
N THR A 207 19.69 4.01 -19.69
CA THR A 207 19.12 3.58 -18.39
C THR A 207 17.64 3.23 -18.53
N GLY A 208 16.89 3.97 -19.36
CA GLY A 208 15.48 3.67 -19.63
C GLY A 208 15.27 2.32 -20.32
N ASP A 209 16.15 1.98 -21.26
CA ASP A 209 16.13 0.69 -21.94
C ASP A 209 16.46 -0.47 -20.99
N VAL A 210 17.46 -0.29 -20.12
CA VAL A 210 17.83 -1.28 -19.09
C VAL A 210 16.68 -1.51 -18.11
N ILE A 211 16.00 -0.45 -17.64
CA ILE A 211 14.83 -0.58 -16.75
C ILE A 211 13.70 -1.35 -17.45
N SER A 212 13.44 -1.03 -18.72
CA SER A 212 12.39 -1.70 -19.50
C SER A 212 12.70 -3.18 -19.70
N GLN A 213 13.96 -3.52 -19.98
CA GLN A 213 14.42 -4.90 -20.14
C GLN A 213 14.37 -5.69 -18.83
N GLN A 214 14.80 -5.08 -17.72
CA GLN A 214 14.71 -5.70 -16.39
C GLN A 214 13.25 -5.97 -16.01
N PHE A 215 12.34 -5.03 -16.31
CA PHE A 215 10.91 -5.23 -16.05
C PHE A 215 10.30 -6.33 -16.91
N GLU A 216 10.66 -6.40 -18.20
CA GLU A 216 10.25 -7.48 -19.09
C GLU A 216 10.69 -8.86 -18.57
N ASN A 217 11.92 -8.96 -18.07
CA ASN A 217 12.43 -10.18 -17.45
C ASN A 217 11.62 -10.56 -16.20
N VAL A 218 11.32 -9.60 -15.32
CA VAL A 218 10.47 -9.83 -14.13
C VAL A 218 9.09 -10.37 -14.50
N LEU A 219 8.46 -9.84 -15.55
CA LEU A 219 7.15 -10.33 -16.02
C LEU A 219 7.22 -11.76 -16.58
N HIS A 220 8.37 -12.15 -17.14
CA HIS A 220 8.54 -13.45 -17.77
C HIS A 220 9.02 -14.56 -16.82
N SER A 221 9.81 -14.23 -15.78
CA SER A 221 10.31 -15.16 -14.77
C SER A 221 9.60 -15.01 -13.42
N GLU A 222 9.94 -13.96 -12.66
CA GLU A 222 9.58 -13.77 -11.25
C GLU A 222 8.07 -13.69 -11.03
N ALA A 223 7.35 -12.97 -11.89
CA ALA A 223 5.90 -12.75 -11.75
C ALA A 223 5.06 -14.04 -11.92
N LYS A 224 5.68 -15.14 -12.39
CA LYS A 224 5.04 -16.45 -12.53
C LYS A 224 5.38 -17.39 -11.37
N GLU A 225 6.28 -16.99 -10.48
CA GLU A 225 6.60 -17.78 -9.30
C GLU A 225 5.39 -17.86 -8.36
N LEU A 226 5.24 -19.00 -7.70
CA LEU A 226 4.13 -19.27 -6.79
C LEU A 226 4.05 -18.20 -5.68
N GLU A 227 5.20 -17.71 -5.21
CA GLU A 227 5.30 -16.68 -4.17
C GLU A 227 4.68 -15.33 -4.58
N PHE A 228 4.75 -14.94 -5.87
CA PHE A 228 4.07 -13.75 -6.38
C PHE A 228 2.56 -13.97 -6.48
N LEU A 229 2.13 -15.19 -6.82
CA LEU A 229 0.72 -15.55 -6.99
C LEU A 229 0.00 -15.77 -5.66
N SER A 230 0.71 -16.22 -4.62
CA SER A 230 0.18 -16.50 -3.29
C SER A 230 0.40 -15.37 -2.29
N PHE A 231 1.00 -14.25 -2.69
CA PHE A 231 1.28 -13.14 -1.77
C PHE A 231 -0.01 -12.59 -1.14
N SER A 232 -0.07 -12.59 0.20
CA SER A 232 -1.16 -11.98 0.97
C SER A 232 -0.62 -10.95 1.97
N PRO A 233 -1.15 -9.71 1.99
CA PRO A 233 -0.77 -8.70 2.98
C PRO A 233 -1.06 -9.09 4.45
N SER A 234 -1.89 -10.10 4.68
CA SER A 234 -2.30 -10.53 6.04
C SER A 234 -1.26 -11.37 6.77
N GLU A 235 -0.23 -11.88 6.08
CA GLU A 235 0.81 -12.75 6.68
C GLU A 235 2.01 -11.98 7.25
N GLY A 236 1.86 -10.66 7.47
CA GLY A 236 2.87 -9.83 8.12
C GLY A 236 4.01 -9.36 7.21
N CYS A 237 4.02 -9.74 5.93
CA CYS A 237 4.97 -9.22 4.95
C CYS A 237 4.38 -8.03 4.19
N ARG A 238 5.00 -6.85 4.31
CA ARG A 238 4.59 -5.68 3.53
C ARG A 238 5.01 -5.84 2.06
N VAL A 239 4.21 -5.28 1.16
CA VAL A 239 4.44 -5.33 -0.30
C VAL A 239 5.82 -4.78 -0.67
N ASP A 240 6.28 -3.70 -0.03
CA ASP A 240 7.59 -3.09 -0.30
C ASP A 240 8.75 -3.99 0.15
N VAL A 241 8.61 -4.69 1.28
CA VAL A 241 9.60 -5.66 1.75
C VAL A 241 9.68 -6.86 0.81
N PHE A 242 8.53 -7.39 0.40
CA PHE A 242 8.44 -8.49 -0.55
C PHE A 242 9.07 -8.13 -1.92
N LEU A 243 8.68 -6.98 -2.49
CA LEU A 243 9.24 -6.51 -3.75
C LEU A 243 10.73 -6.19 -3.63
N HIS A 244 11.18 -5.67 -2.48
CA HIS A 244 12.60 -5.45 -2.24
C HIS A 244 13.38 -6.76 -2.29
N GLN A 245 12.92 -7.79 -1.57
CA GLN A 245 13.57 -9.12 -1.54
C GLN A 245 13.72 -9.71 -2.94
N LYS A 246 12.69 -9.60 -3.78
CA LYS A 246 12.67 -10.17 -5.14
C LYS A 246 13.43 -9.33 -6.16
N LEU A 247 13.36 -7.99 -6.07
CA LEU A 247 13.85 -7.12 -7.14
C LEU A 247 15.24 -6.53 -6.87
N SER A 248 15.65 -6.34 -5.61
CA SER A 248 16.83 -5.51 -5.33
C SER A 248 18.15 -6.11 -5.75
N GLN A 249 18.26 -7.45 -5.74
CA GLN A 249 19.51 -8.14 -6.10
C GLN A 249 19.60 -8.38 -7.61
N SER A 250 18.52 -8.88 -8.21
CA SER A 250 18.49 -9.28 -9.62
C SER A 250 18.22 -8.13 -10.59
N TYR A 251 17.56 -7.06 -10.13
CA TYR A 251 17.08 -5.96 -10.99
C TYR A 251 17.33 -4.58 -10.33
N PRO A 252 18.59 -4.17 -10.14
CA PRO A 252 18.94 -2.99 -9.35
C PRO A 252 18.45 -1.65 -9.94
N ASP A 253 18.51 -1.48 -11.26
CA ASP A 253 18.06 -0.25 -11.95
C ASP A 253 16.54 -0.11 -11.90
N LEU A 254 15.84 -1.22 -12.14
CA LEU A 254 14.39 -1.30 -11.98
C LEU A 254 13.99 -1.00 -10.54
N TRP A 255 14.66 -1.59 -9.55
CA TRP A 255 14.37 -1.32 -8.15
C TRP A 255 14.62 0.15 -7.78
N ALA A 256 15.71 0.75 -8.28
CA ALA A 256 15.98 2.17 -8.10
C ALA A 256 14.88 3.06 -8.71
N PHE A 257 14.36 2.68 -9.88
CA PHE A 257 13.23 3.34 -10.51
C PHE A 257 11.92 3.16 -9.73
N CYS A 258 11.62 1.93 -9.29
CA CYS A 258 10.47 1.62 -8.45
C CYS A 258 10.49 2.40 -7.14
N LYS A 259 11.66 2.58 -6.49
CA LYS A 259 11.77 3.43 -5.30
C LYS A 259 11.28 4.86 -5.56
N LYS A 260 11.66 5.46 -6.70
CA LYS A 260 11.19 6.80 -7.08
C LYS A 260 9.67 6.82 -7.29
N LEU A 261 9.11 5.79 -7.93
CA LEU A 261 7.66 5.68 -8.18
C LEU A 261 6.84 5.44 -6.90
N LEU A 262 7.31 4.54 -6.03
CA LEU A 262 6.61 4.17 -4.80
C LEU A 262 6.58 5.35 -3.81
N LEU A 263 7.63 6.17 -3.78
CA LEU A 263 7.65 7.41 -3.01
C LEU A 263 6.61 8.45 -3.48
N LEU A 264 6.29 8.48 -4.77
CA LEU A 264 5.28 9.39 -5.33
C LEU A 264 3.83 8.98 -5.00
N SER A 265 3.60 7.71 -4.62
CA SER A 265 2.25 7.16 -4.39
C SER A 265 1.71 7.33 -2.98
N HIS A 266 2.53 7.81 -2.03
CA HIS A 266 2.06 8.12 -0.69
C HIS A 266 1.24 9.41 -0.73
N GLY A 267 -0.06 9.28 -1.00
CA GLY A 267 -1.03 10.29 -0.60
C GLY A 267 -0.93 10.52 0.92
N GLN A 268 -1.39 11.69 1.36
CA GLN A 268 -1.43 12.04 2.79
C GLN A 268 -2.21 11.02 3.64
N ALA A 269 -2.94 10.08 3.05
CA ALA A 269 -3.67 9.01 3.74
C ALA A 269 -2.85 8.20 4.78
N GLU A 270 -1.55 7.97 4.60
CA GLU A 270 -0.71 7.32 5.63
C GLU A 270 -0.49 8.26 6.82
N VAL A 271 -0.19 9.53 6.52
CA VAL A 271 0.01 10.60 7.50
C VAL A 271 -1.30 10.92 8.23
N GLU A 272 -2.43 10.93 7.52
CA GLU A 272 -3.79 11.13 8.03
C GLU A 272 -4.26 9.94 8.87
N ARG A 273 -3.95 8.69 8.47
CA ARG A 273 -4.15 7.51 9.34
C ARG A 273 -3.28 7.59 10.59
N GLY A 274 -2.06 8.10 10.44
CA GLY A 274 -1.17 8.49 11.54
C GLY A 274 -1.84 9.48 12.49
N PHE A 275 -2.38 10.58 11.97
CA PHE A 275 -3.08 11.60 12.75
C PHE A 275 -4.36 11.07 13.41
N SER A 276 -5.12 10.21 12.74
CA SER A 276 -6.30 9.58 13.35
C SER A 276 -5.90 8.67 14.52
N THR A 277 -4.81 7.92 14.40
CA THR A 277 -4.33 7.09 15.51
C THR A 277 -3.73 7.97 16.61
N ASN A 278 -3.07 9.06 16.24
CA ASN A 278 -2.53 10.04 17.17
C ASN A 278 -3.64 10.67 18.02
N LYS A 279 -4.79 10.98 17.41
CA LYS A 279 -5.97 11.50 18.11
C LYS A 279 -6.50 10.55 19.19
N GLU A 280 -6.34 9.23 19.01
CA GLU A 280 -6.77 8.22 20.00
C GLU A 280 -5.82 8.13 21.20
N VAL A 281 -4.54 8.48 21.02
CA VAL A 281 -3.52 8.49 22.09
C VAL A 281 -3.19 9.87 22.63
N GLU A 282 -3.79 10.92 22.06
CA GLU A 282 -3.57 12.30 22.46
C GLU A 282 -4.16 12.53 23.85
N ILE A 283 -3.32 13.00 24.77
CA ILE A 283 -3.69 13.38 26.13
C ILE A 283 -3.23 14.82 26.33
N CYS A 284 -4.01 15.63 27.05
CA CYS A 284 -3.63 17.00 27.37
C CYS A 284 -2.26 17.04 28.07
N ASN A 285 -1.39 17.96 27.64
CA ASN A 285 -0.03 18.15 28.15
C ASN A 285 0.95 16.97 27.91
N LEU A 286 0.73 16.18 26.85
CA LEU A 286 1.68 15.16 26.43
C LEU A 286 2.90 15.79 25.72
N SER A 287 4.12 15.35 26.08
CA SER A 287 5.35 15.76 25.38
C SER A 287 5.49 15.05 24.03
N GLU A 288 6.31 15.59 23.12
CA GLU A 288 6.64 14.96 21.83
C GLU A 288 7.21 13.53 22.01
N GLU A 289 8.09 13.36 23.00
CA GLU A 289 8.66 12.07 23.37
C GLU A 289 7.58 11.11 23.88
N GLY A 290 6.65 11.61 24.68
CA GLY A 290 5.49 10.83 25.17
C GLY A 290 4.59 10.38 24.02
N MET A 291 4.36 11.27 23.04
CA MET A 291 3.58 10.97 21.84
C MET A 291 4.23 9.86 21.01
N THR A 292 5.54 9.98 20.78
CA THR A 292 6.33 8.99 20.05
C THR A 292 6.33 7.63 20.77
N ALA A 293 6.48 7.62 22.09
CA ALA A 293 6.44 6.41 22.91
C ALA A 293 5.07 5.72 22.87
N HIS A 294 3.97 6.47 23.01
CA HIS A 294 2.62 5.92 22.88
C HIS A 294 2.37 5.34 21.49
N ARG A 295 2.88 5.99 20.45
CA ARG A 295 2.73 5.50 19.08
C ARG A 295 3.44 4.18 18.87
N LEU A 296 4.68 4.06 19.35
CA LEU A 296 5.47 2.83 19.30
C LEU A 296 4.76 1.68 20.03
N ILE A 297 4.15 1.95 21.20
CA ILE A 297 3.38 0.95 21.93
C ILE A 297 2.17 0.50 21.11
N CYS A 298 1.38 1.43 20.58
CA CYS A 298 0.20 1.11 19.78
C CYS A 298 0.55 0.33 18.50
N ASP A 299 1.65 0.68 17.84
CA ASP A 299 2.11 -0.03 16.65
C ASP A 299 2.57 -1.45 17.00
N HIS A 300 3.27 -1.62 18.13
CA HIS A 300 3.67 -2.94 18.60
C HIS A 300 2.47 -3.82 18.96
N VAL A 301 1.46 -3.28 19.65
CA VAL A 301 0.21 -4.01 19.98
C VAL A 301 -0.56 -4.39 18.70
N ARG A 302 -0.55 -3.55 17.66
CA ARG A 302 -1.19 -3.85 16.37
C ARG A 302 -0.58 -5.06 15.67
N VAL A 303 0.73 -5.28 15.78
CA VAL A 303 1.40 -6.47 15.24
C VAL A 303 0.81 -7.76 15.82
N TYR A 304 0.37 -7.75 17.08
CA TYR A 304 -0.27 -8.89 17.74
C TYR A 304 -1.80 -8.90 17.61
N GLY A 305 -2.34 -8.26 16.56
CA GLY A 305 -3.78 -8.25 16.28
C GLY A 305 -4.59 -7.25 17.11
N GLY A 306 -3.92 -6.28 17.75
CA GLY A 306 -4.57 -5.23 18.54
C GLY A 306 -4.96 -5.64 19.96
N ASP A 307 -4.65 -6.87 20.37
CA ASP A 307 -4.94 -7.41 21.69
C ASP A 307 -3.68 -7.40 22.56
N VAL A 308 -3.70 -6.60 23.63
CA VAL A 308 -2.57 -6.42 24.56
C VAL A 308 -2.22 -7.74 25.25
N THR A 309 -3.18 -8.66 25.44
CA THR A 309 -2.94 -9.94 26.11
C THR A 309 -2.08 -10.91 25.30
N ARG A 310 -1.96 -10.67 23.99
CA ARG A 310 -1.15 -11.49 23.07
C ARG A 310 0.29 -11.04 22.95
N VAL A 311 0.63 -9.88 23.50
CA VAL A 311 2.00 -9.35 23.49
C VAL A 311 2.85 -10.15 24.50
N PRO A 312 3.89 -10.87 24.06
CA PRO A 312 4.69 -11.68 24.95
C PRO A 312 5.51 -10.81 25.91
N LEU A 313 5.43 -11.10 27.22
CA LEU A 313 6.24 -10.45 28.24
C LEU A 313 7.65 -11.02 28.23
N THR A 314 8.59 -10.31 27.58
CA THR A 314 9.99 -10.72 27.53
C THR A 314 10.72 -10.42 28.85
N LYS A 315 11.78 -11.18 29.15
CA LYS A 315 12.64 -10.93 30.32
C LYS A 315 13.27 -9.52 30.28
N GLU A 316 13.55 -9.02 29.09
CA GLU A 316 14.06 -7.67 28.87
C GLU A 316 13.03 -6.61 29.29
N MET A 317 11.75 -6.76 28.91
CA MET A 317 10.68 -5.85 29.33
C MET A 317 10.49 -5.85 30.84
N ILE A 318 10.56 -7.02 31.49
CA ILE A 318 10.44 -7.14 32.95
C ILE A 318 11.61 -6.42 33.64
N THR A 319 12.84 -6.63 33.16
CA THR A 319 14.05 -5.96 33.68
C THR A 319 14.00 -4.45 33.44
N TYR A 320 13.52 -4.04 32.26
CA TYR A 320 13.30 -2.65 31.91
C TYR A 320 12.28 -2.02 32.85
N CYS A 321 11.16 -2.68 33.15
CA CYS A 321 10.15 -2.18 34.09
C CYS A 321 10.70 -2.06 35.52
N ALA A 322 11.48 -3.05 35.98
CA ALA A 322 12.08 -3.05 37.32
C ALA A 322 12.98 -1.82 37.58
N THR A 323 13.63 -1.28 36.54
CA THR A 323 14.51 -0.11 36.63
C THR A 323 13.81 1.22 36.32
N ALA A 324 12.49 1.22 36.04
CA ALA A 324 11.75 2.41 35.63
C ALA A 324 11.82 3.55 36.65
N ARG A 325 11.74 3.23 37.95
CA ARG A 325 11.82 4.24 39.02
C ARG A 325 13.17 4.95 39.06
N THR A 326 14.26 4.21 38.88
CA THR A 326 15.61 4.79 38.86
C THR A 326 15.76 5.73 37.68
N ARG A 327 15.37 5.29 36.47
CA ARG A 327 15.42 6.13 35.26
C ARG A 327 14.56 7.38 35.37
N TYR A 328 13.37 7.28 35.95
CA TYR A 328 12.53 8.45 36.17
C TYR A 328 13.19 9.47 37.10
N ARG A 329 13.89 9.02 38.16
CA ARG A 329 14.65 9.92 39.03
C ARG A 329 15.80 10.59 38.30
N THR A 330 16.55 9.83 37.49
CA THR A 330 17.64 10.38 36.65
C THR A 330 17.10 11.43 35.68
N TYR A 331 16.00 11.14 34.99
CA TYR A 331 15.34 12.11 34.09
C TYR A 331 14.91 13.39 34.82
N LEU A 332 14.32 13.29 36.02
CA LEU A 332 13.95 14.47 36.80
C LEU A 332 15.16 15.31 37.23
N GLU A 333 16.28 14.66 37.52
CA GLU A 333 17.53 15.33 37.86
C GLU A 333 18.14 16.05 36.65
N GLU A 334 18.14 15.40 35.49
CA GLU A 334 18.53 16.00 34.21
C GLU A 334 17.65 17.20 33.84
N GLU A 335 16.32 17.09 33.97
CA GLU A 335 15.40 18.21 33.71
C GLU A 335 15.60 19.38 34.67
N ARG A 336 15.94 19.09 35.93
CA ARG A 336 16.26 20.14 36.91
C ARG A 336 17.56 20.85 36.53
N ASN A 337 18.57 20.11 36.09
CA ASN A 337 19.85 20.66 35.66
C ASN A 337 19.68 21.51 34.40
N LYS A 338 18.95 21.01 33.39
CA LYS A 338 18.61 21.77 32.18
C LYS A 338 17.88 23.07 32.48
N LYS A 339 16.90 23.07 33.39
CA LYS A 339 16.23 24.31 33.82
C LYS A 339 17.20 25.29 34.47
N GLY A 340 18.12 24.80 35.30
CA GLY A 340 19.18 25.62 35.89
C GLY A 340 20.09 26.25 34.82
N GLU A 341 20.53 25.44 33.86
CA GLU A 341 21.36 25.89 32.72
C GLU A 341 20.61 26.89 31.83
N ASP A 342 19.34 26.65 31.54
CA ASP A 342 18.49 27.55 30.74
C ASP A 342 18.24 28.89 31.44
N ASP A 343 18.03 28.88 32.76
CA ASP A 343 17.87 30.11 33.53
C ASP A 343 19.18 30.91 33.59
N GLN A 344 20.32 30.23 33.72
CA GLN A 344 21.64 30.85 33.62
C GLN A 344 21.90 31.40 32.22
N ARG A 345 21.54 30.65 31.16
CA ARG A 345 21.65 31.06 29.76
C ARG A 345 20.76 32.27 29.46
N LYS A 346 19.54 32.33 29.99
CA LYS A 346 18.65 33.50 29.88
C LYS A 346 19.23 34.72 30.57
N LYS A 347 19.75 34.57 31.79
CA LYS A 347 20.44 35.66 32.51
C LYS A 347 21.63 36.19 31.71
N ARG A 348 22.46 35.30 31.18
CA ARG A 348 23.59 35.66 30.31
C ARG A 348 23.12 36.41 29.06
N LYS A 349 22.09 35.91 28.38
CA LYS A 349 21.52 36.57 27.19
C LYS A 349 21.00 37.97 27.51
N MET A 350 20.26 38.16 28.61
CA MET A 350 19.79 39.48 29.02
C MET A 350 20.94 40.46 29.27
N MET A 351 22.00 40.02 29.97
CA MET A 351 23.19 40.85 30.20
C MET A 351 23.92 41.21 28.89
N VAL A 352 24.00 40.27 27.93
CA VAL A 352 24.59 40.52 26.60
C VAL A 352 23.76 41.52 25.81
N ASP A 353 22.43 41.36 25.77
CA ASP A 353 21.52 42.26 25.06
C ASP A 353 21.57 43.68 25.64
N GLU A 354 21.60 43.81 26.98
CA GLU A 354 21.79 45.10 27.66
C GLU A 354 23.15 45.73 27.34
N LEU A 355 24.23 44.94 27.30
CA LEU A 355 25.57 45.41 26.94
C LEU A 355 25.62 45.92 25.49
N GLU A 356 24.97 45.21 24.56
CA GLU A 356 24.85 45.65 23.17
C GLU A 356 24.03 46.94 23.04
N GLU A 357 22.97 47.10 23.82
CA GLU A 357 22.18 48.33 23.84
C GLU A 357 23.03 49.53 24.31
N LEU A 358 23.80 49.36 25.39
CA LEU A 358 24.72 50.39 25.88
C LEU A 358 25.81 50.71 24.86
N LYS A 359 26.39 49.70 24.19
CA LYS A 359 27.36 49.91 23.10
C LYS A 359 26.75 50.68 21.92
N ARG A 360 25.51 50.40 21.54
CA ARG A 360 24.78 51.15 20.51
C ARG A 360 24.57 52.61 20.93
N LYS A 361 24.15 52.84 22.18
CA LYS A 361 24.01 54.20 22.75
C LYS A 361 25.35 54.95 22.74
N ARG A 362 26.46 54.26 23.03
CA ARG A 362 27.80 54.84 22.99
C ARG A 362 28.17 55.32 21.60
N VAL A 363 28.00 54.46 20.58
CA VAL A 363 28.31 54.83 19.18
C VAL A 363 27.45 55.99 18.71
N ALA A 364 26.15 55.99 19.04
CA ALA A 364 25.26 57.10 18.70
C ALA A 364 25.68 58.42 19.37
N LEU A 365 26.03 58.37 20.66
CA LEU A 365 26.48 59.53 21.42
C LEU A 365 27.85 60.03 20.96
N GLU A 366 28.76 59.13 20.58
CA GLU A 366 30.05 59.44 19.93
C GLU A 366 29.81 60.23 18.64
N GLY A 367 28.92 59.74 17.76
CA GLY A 367 28.56 60.44 16.52
C GLY A 367 27.91 61.82 16.76
N VAL A 368 27.08 61.97 17.80
CA VAL A 368 26.51 63.27 18.18
C VAL A 368 27.59 64.24 18.68
N CYS A 369 28.55 63.76 19.48
CA CYS A 369 29.67 64.58 19.95
C CYS A 369 30.52 65.08 18.79
N GLU A 370 30.85 64.20 17.84
CA GLU A 370 31.62 64.55 16.63
C GLU A 370 30.84 65.51 15.74
N GLY A 371 29.55 65.28 15.52
CA GLY A 371 28.69 66.17 14.73
C GLY A 371 28.60 67.58 15.31
N LEU A 372 28.35 67.71 16.61
CA LEU A 372 28.29 69.01 17.31
C LEU A 372 29.63 69.74 17.26
N GLN A 373 30.74 69.01 17.32
CA GLN A 373 32.08 69.58 17.25
C GLN A 373 32.41 70.07 15.83
N ASN A 374 32.10 69.27 14.81
CA ASN A 374 32.25 69.65 13.41
C ASN A 374 31.38 70.87 13.05
N GLU A 375 30.14 70.93 13.53
CA GLU A 375 29.27 72.10 13.34
C GLU A 375 29.83 73.33 14.06
N ALA A 376 30.36 73.17 15.27
CA ALA A 376 30.96 74.26 16.01
C ALA A 376 32.21 74.81 15.30
N ASP A 377 33.04 73.92 14.74
CA ASP A 377 34.26 74.29 14.01
C ASP A 377 33.91 74.99 12.69
N GLN A 378 32.93 74.47 11.93
CA GLN A 378 32.42 75.17 10.73
C GLN A 378 31.84 76.56 11.04
N MET A 379 31.17 76.74 12.18
CA MET A 379 30.65 78.03 12.60
C MET A 379 31.78 78.99 13.01
N ALA A 380 32.88 78.47 13.56
CA ALA A 380 34.08 79.24 13.87
C ALA A 380 34.80 79.68 12.57
N ASP A 381 35.03 78.76 11.63
CA ASP A 381 35.66 79.06 10.33
C ASP A 381 34.86 80.10 9.51
N LYS A 382 33.52 80.02 9.57
CA LYS A 382 32.63 81.03 8.95
C LYS A 382 32.69 82.38 9.66
N ALA A 383 32.97 82.40 10.97
CA ALA A 383 33.13 83.63 11.73
C ALA A 383 34.43 84.36 11.34
N GLU A 384 35.53 83.64 11.09
CA GLU A 384 36.81 84.23 10.65
C GLU A 384 36.68 85.02 9.35
N ASN A 385 35.77 84.59 8.47
CA ASN A 385 35.52 85.21 7.15
C ASN A 385 34.40 86.27 7.17
N SER A 386 33.87 86.65 8.34
CA SER A 386 32.78 87.63 8.47
C SER A 386 33.07 88.71 9.51
N GLY A 387 32.61 89.94 9.27
CA GLY A 387 32.90 91.10 10.12
C GLY A 387 31.70 91.60 10.94
N GLY A 388 31.98 92.29 12.05
CA GLY A 388 30.98 93.01 12.86
C GLY A 388 29.98 92.10 13.60
N THR A 389 28.70 92.50 13.66
CA THR A 389 27.64 91.81 14.42
C THR A 389 27.41 90.35 13.99
N LYS A 390 27.66 90.04 12.71
CA LYS A 390 27.51 88.69 12.14
C LYS A 390 28.58 87.71 12.69
N MET A 391 29.80 88.19 12.88
CA MET A 391 30.90 87.46 13.52
C MET A 391 30.56 87.09 14.96
N ALA A 392 30.14 88.08 15.76
CA ALA A 392 29.78 87.88 17.17
C ALA A 392 28.65 86.85 17.34
N THR A 393 27.68 86.85 16.42
CA THR A 393 26.56 85.90 16.42
C THR A 393 27.04 84.46 16.11
N LEU A 394 27.94 84.29 15.14
CA LEU A 394 28.50 82.99 14.77
C LEU A 394 29.41 82.41 15.86
N ILE A 395 30.23 83.24 16.51
CA ILE A 395 31.05 82.84 17.66
C ILE A 395 30.16 82.40 18.83
N THR A 396 29.07 83.14 19.09
CA THR A 396 28.13 82.76 20.16
C THR A 396 27.50 81.40 19.87
N LYS A 397 27.08 81.13 18.62
CA LYS A 397 26.55 79.82 18.20
C LYS A 397 27.60 78.70 18.26
N SER A 398 28.85 78.97 17.88
CA SER A 398 29.95 78.01 18.01
C SER A 398 30.18 77.64 19.47
N ASN A 399 30.22 78.63 20.37
CA ASN A 399 30.41 78.41 21.80
C ASN A 399 29.25 77.63 22.45
N THR A 400 28.00 77.86 22.05
CA THR A 400 26.87 77.06 22.54
C THR A 400 26.93 75.61 22.07
N LEU A 401 27.35 75.36 20.83
CA LEU A 401 27.57 74.01 20.31
C LEU A 401 28.73 73.30 21.02
N ARG A 402 29.85 74.00 21.27
CA ARG A 402 30.99 73.46 22.05
C ARG A 402 30.61 73.11 23.48
N ARG A 403 29.78 73.92 24.13
CA ARG A 403 29.27 73.63 25.47
C ARG A 403 28.38 72.38 25.47
N ARG A 404 27.45 72.26 24.51
CA ARG A 404 26.63 71.04 24.35
C ARG A 404 27.48 69.81 24.05
N ALA A 405 28.50 69.92 23.20
CA ALA A 405 29.43 68.83 22.93
C ALA A 405 30.19 68.40 24.19
N LYS A 406 30.58 69.35 25.06
CA LYS A 406 31.21 69.05 26.34
C LYS A 406 30.26 68.29 27.28
N GLU A 407 29.02 68.74 27.43
CA GLU A 407 27.99 68.08 28.24
C GLU A 407 27.74 66.63 27.73
N LYS A 408 27.68 66.42 26.41
CA LYS A 408 27.53 65.08 25.81
C LYS A 408 28.77 64.19 25.94
N ARG A 409 29.98 64.77 25.98
CA ARG A 409 31.20 63.99 26.29
C ARG A 409 31.24 63.51 27.73
N GLU A 410 30.74 64.29 28.68
CA GLU A 410 30.64 63.87 30.09
C GLU A 410 29.66 62.69 30.24
N GLU A 411 28.49 62.75 29.58
CA GLU A 411 27.55 61.60 29.49
C GLU A 411 28.22 60.36 28.88
N LEU A 412 29.06 60.54 27.87
CA LEU A 412 29.76 59.46 27.16
C LEU A 412 30.85 58.80 28.02
N VAL A 413 31.51 59.54 28.90
CA VAL A 413 32.45 58.97 29.88
C VAL A 413 31.70 58.10 30.89
N GLY A 414 30.56 58.56 31.40
CA GLY A 414 29.70 57.75 32.28
C GLY A 414 29.25 56.46 31.60
N LEU A 415 28.77 56.55 30.36
CA LEU A 415 28.34 55.40 29.59
C LEU A 415 29.47 54.40 29.29
N LYS A 416 30.71 54.87 29.12
CA LYS A 416 31.89 53.99 28.95
C LYS A 416 32.20 53.22 30.23
N ALA A 417 32.09 53.86 31.40
CA ALA A 417 32.27 53.20 32.69
C ALA A 417 31.18 52.12 32.92
N ASP A 418 29.92 52.42 32.62
CA ASP A 418 28.81 51.45 32.74
C ASP A 418 29.01 50.22 31.82
N ILE A 419 29.54 50.42 30.61
CA ILE A 419 29.87 49.32 29.68
C ILE A 419 30.99 48.44 30.24
N GLU A 420 31.99 49.04 30.87
CA GLU A 420 33.13 48.32 31.46
C GLU A 420 32.69 47.50 32.67
N GLU A 421 31.91 48.11 33.58
CA GLU A 421 31.32 47.42 34.74
C GLU A 421 30.45 46.22 34.32
N LYS A 422 29.54 46.41 33.36
CA LYS A 422 28.70 45.30 32.86
C LYS A 422 29.49 44.25 32.09
N SER A 423 30.56 44.65 31.39
CA SER A 423 31.45 43.71 30.70
C SER A 423 32.21 42.82 31.69
N ASP A 424 32.68 43.39 32.80
CA ASP A 424 33.39 42.63 33.83
C ASP A 424 32.45 41.74 34.64
N ALA A 425 31.23 42.20 34.94
CA ALA A 425 30.18 41.37 35.53
C ALA A 425 29.85 40.15 34.65
N LEU A 426 29.82 40.31 33.32
CA LEU A 426 29.62 39.20 32.38
C LEU A 426 30.80 38.22 32.37
N ARG A 427 32.05 38.70 32.49
CA ARG A 427 33.24 37.84 32.56
C ARG A 427 33.30 37.01 33.84
N GLN A 428 32.86 37.56 34.97
CA GLN A 428 32.77 36.83 36.24
C GLN A 428 31.69 35.75 36.23
N LEU A 429 30.69 35.87 35.34
CA LEU A 429 29.62 34.89 35.15
C LEU A 429 30.03 33.72 34.26
N ASP A 430 31.11 33.91 33.47
CA ASP A 430 31.69 32.92 32.56
C ASP A 430 32.88 32.15 33.20
N GLN A 431 33.30 32.50 34.42
CA GLN A 431 34.24 31.74 35.28
C GLN A 431 33.49 30.82 36.24
#